data_AF-A0A177D1T2-F1
#
_entry.id   AF-A0A177D1T2-F1
#
_cell.length_a   1.000
_cell.length_b   1.000
_cell.length_c   1.000
_cell.angle_alpha   90.00
_cell.angle_beta   90.00
_cell.angle_gamma   90.00
#
_symmetry.space_group_name_H-M   'P 1'
#
loop_
_entity.id
_entity.type
_entity.pdbx_description
1 polymer ?
#
loop_
_entity_poly.entity_id
_entity_poly.type
_entity_poly.pdbx_seq_one_letter_code
_entity_poly.pdbx_strand_id
1 'polypeptide(L)'
;MPPTQPTSFHGFKTSAVQIQRAAGKMSVVWDSSVTCENEAVDFIRKPPLRDVHQNLSKHVFRLLVVDYDRREQPEPDSYSRIVNAAQDALWMDKHFLDLFEQGTSGSEVMEDNGRLQFIVQSPSDDEDAYFSFALSSSHAPGYNRERDWTCLFFGGPQLNSKKLKDLLEDMKYPDHHPDLLPPDFMILPTTILLWQVGRIARAVTELNREFMELDEKNTNEKSEDVHLRSFGQELSRLRKLHYRAQLRYAFALDFALKLARCFESIQKSHCVVSETQPKHPHVLSRIVQSQEDVLRNIGRNLDNLPLRIEAHQSIVRASPIS
;
A
#
# COMPACT_ATOMS: atom_id res chain seq x y z
N MET A 1 18.49 9.26 -19.54
CA MET A 1 17.46 8.38 -18.95
C MET A 1 18.18 7.46 -17.97
N PRO A 2 17.75 7.33 -16.71
CA PRO A 2 18.30 6.30 -15.84
C PRO A 2 18.01 4.91 -16.44
N PRO A 3 18.88 3.91 -16.23
CA PRO A 3 18.66 2.56 -16.72
C PRO A 3 17.40 1.96 -16.08
N THR A 4 16.52 1.46 -16.94
CA THR A 4 15.32 0.69 -16.64
C THR A 4 15.70 -0.55 -15.81
N GLN A 5 15.04 -0.78 -14.67
CA GLN A 5 15.30 -1.96 -13.84
C GLN A 5 14.55 -3.15 -14.45
N PRO A 6 15.22 -4.29 -14.72
CA PRO A 6 14.52 -5.47 -15.23
C PRO A 6 13.52 -5.95 -14.19
N THR A 7 12.32 -6.34 -14.66
CA THR A 7 11.31 -7.02 -13.87
C THR A 7 11.93 -8.16 -13.07
N SER A 8 11.69 -8.20 -11.77
CA SER A 8 12.17 -9.28 -10.91
C SER A 8 11.08 -9.82 -10.00
N PHE A 9 11.21 -11.09 -9.65
CA PHE A 9 10.22 -11.85 -8.90
C PHE A 9 10.85 -12.33 -7.60
N HIS A 10 10.14 -12.22 -6.49
CA HIS A 10 10.63 -12.63 -5.18
C HIS A 10 9.52 -13.35 -4.41
N GLY A 11 9.74 -14.63 -4.10
CA GLY A 11 8.86 -15.40 -3.23
C GLY A 11 9.22 -15.21 -1.77
N PHE A 12 8.24 -15.20 -0.87
CA PHE A 12 8.46 -15.25 0.58
C PHE A 12 7.43 -16.16 1.23
N LYS A 13 7.88 -16.93 2.23
CA LYS A 13 7.02 -17.81 3.02
C LYS A 13 7.35 -17.66 4.49
N THR A 14 6.32 -17.53 5.31
CA THR A 14 6.46 -17.62 6.76
C THR A 14 5.22 -18.25 7.40
N SER A 15 5.18 -18.28 8.73
CA SER A 15 4.06 -18.79 9.50
C SER A 15 3.94 -18.06 10.83
N ALA A 16 2.79 -18.24 11.49
CA ALA A 16 2.62 -17.80 12.87
C ALA A 16 3.70 -18.36 13.81
N VAL A 17 4.08 -19.62 13.63
CA VAL A 17 5.05 -20.30 14.49
C VAL A 17 6.45 -19.72 14.33
N GLN A 18 6.85 -19.40 13.10
CA GLN A 18 8.13 -18.75 12.84
C GLN A 18 8.19 -17.34 13.44
N ILE A 19 7.13 -16.54 13.24
CA ILE A 19 7.03 -15.19 13.81
C ILE A 19 7.06 -15.25 15.35
N GLN A 20 6.35 -16.20 15.96
CA GLN A 20 6.35 -16.38 17.41
C GLN A 20 7.77 -16.70 17.93
N ARG A 21 8.49 -17.63 17.27
CA ARG A 21 9.87 -17.97 17.64
C ARG A 21 10.84 -16.81 17.44
N ALA A 22 10.57 -15.93 16.48
CA ALA A 22 11.35 -14.73 16.21
C ALA A 22 10.97 -13.53 17.09
N ALA A 23 10.30 -13.74 18.22
CA ALA A 23 9.84 -12.69 19.12
C ALA A 23 9.01 -11.61 18.40
N GLY A 24 8.13 -12.05 17.49
CA GLY A 24 7.15 -11.20 16.81
C GLY A 24 7.72 -10.46 15.60
N LYS A 25 9.00 -10.64 15.32
CA LYS A 25 9.64 -10.06 14.13
C LYS A 25 9.34 -10.92 12.92
N MET A 26 8.98 -10.26 11.81
CA MET A 26 8.91 -10.94 10.52
C MET A 26 10.29 -10.88 9.88
N SER A 27 11.06 -11.97 9.94
CA SER A 27 12.36 -12.06 9.25
C SER A 27 12.11 -12.44 7.80
N VAL A 28 12.35 -11.49 6.89
CA VAL A 28 12.04 -11.66 5.47
C VAL A 28 13.27 -12.21 4.76
N VAL A 29 13.21 -13.51 4.45
CA VAL A 29 14.21 -14.18 3.62
C VAL A 29 13.54 -14.56 2.30
N TRP A 30 13.95 -13.89 1.23
CA TRP A 30 13.44 -14.18 -0.11
C TRP A 30 13.80 -15.61 -0.52
N ASP A 31 12.84 -16.30 -1.12
CA ASP A 31 12.98 -17.62 -1.68
C ASP A 31 13.88 -17.54 -2.91
N SER A 32 15.11 -18.04 -2.77
CA SER A 32 16.11 -18.03 -3.82
C SER A 32 15.73 -18.88 -5.04
N SER A 33 14.67 -19.69 -4.95
CA SER A 33 14.15 -20.47 -6.08
C SER A 33 13.15 -19.69 -6.95
N VAL A 34 12.75 -18.49 -6.56
CA VAL A 34 11.87 -17.63 -7.35
C VAL A 34 12.71 -16.49 -7.91
N THR A 35 13.19 -16.66 -9.14
CA THR A 35 14.06 -15.70 -9.83
C THR A 35 13.53 -15.29 -11.20
N CYS A 36 12.65 -16.09 -11.80
CA CYS A 36 12.02 -15.81 -13.08
C CYS A 36 10.50 -16.02 -13.06
N GLU A 37 9.82 -15.61 -14.14
CA GLU A 37 8.36 -15.69 -14.26
C GLU A 37 7.84 -17.14 -14.11
N ASN A 38 8.51 -18.12 -14.72
CA ASN A 38 8.08 -19.52 -14.64
C ASN A 38 8.09 -20.03 -13.19
N GLU A 39 9.15 -19.71 -12.44
CA GLU A 39 9.27 -20.09 -11.04
C GLU A 39 8.25 -19.36 -10.16
N ALA A 40 7.92 -18.11 -10.50
CA ALA A 40 6.88 -17.35 -9.83
C ALA A 40 5.47 -17.93 -10.08
N VAL A 41 5.16 -18.36 -11.32
CA VAL A 41 3.94 -19.12 -11.65
C VAL A 41 3.89 -20.43 -10.85
N ASP A 42 4.99 -21.18 -10.82
CA ASP A 42 5.08 -22.44 -10.08
C ASP A 42 4.95 -22.22 -8.57
N PHE A 43 5.48 -21.11 -8.06
CA PHE A 43 5.29 -20.69 -6.67
C PHE A 43 3.80 -20.47 -6.39
N ILE A 44 3.09 -19.67 -7.20
CA ILE A 44 1.66 -19.42 -7.01
C ILE A 44 0.83 -20.71 -7.01
N ARG A 45 1.08 -21.60 -7.99
CA ARG A 45 0.30 -22.83 -8.18
C ARG A 45 0.45 -23.85 -7.06
N LYS A 46 1.59 -23.85 -6.36
CA LYS A 46 1.77 -24.72 -5.18
C LYS A 46 0.81 -24.24 -4.08
N PRO A 47 0.08 -25.11 -3.38
CA PRO A 47 -0.71 -24.67 -2.22
C PRO A 47 0.18 -24.31 -1.03
N PRO A 48 -0.31 -23.53 -0.03
CA PRO A 48 0.36 -23.35 1.24
C PRO A 48 0.52 -24.69 1.97
N LEU A 49 1.68 -25.33 1.83
CA LEU A 49 1.98 -26.58 2.52
C LEU A 49 2.44 -26.32 3.96
N ARG A 50 1.75 -26.95 4.91
CA ARG A 50 2.13 -26.97 6.32
C ARG A 50 3.17 -28.04 6.57
N ASP A 51 4.21 -27.67 7.31
CA ASP A 51 5.34 -28.55 7.61
C ASP A 51 5.85 -28.25 9.02
N VAL A 52 5.72 -29.22 9.93
CA VAL A 52 6.15 -29.09 11.32
C VAL A 52 7.68 -28.94 11.41
N HIS A 53 8.44 -29.64 10.57
CA HIS A 53 9.90 -29.61 10.57
C HIS A 53 10.46 -28.25 10.17
N GLN A 54 9.74 -27.53 9.30
CA GLN A 54 10.07 -26.17 8.87
C GLN A 54 9.42 -25.08 9.74
N ASN A 55 8.71 -25.45 10.81
CA ASN A 55 7.92 -24.55 11.65
C ASN A 55 6.81 -23.83 10.88
N LEU A 56 6.20 -24.48 9.91
CA LEU A 56 5.11 -23.97 9.07
C LEU A 56 3.76 -24.62 9.43
N SER A 57 3.60 -25.07 10.66
CA SER A 57 2.45 -25.89 11.07
C SER A 57 1.15 -25.11 11.26
N LYS A 58 1.20 -23.78 11.39
CA LYS A 58 0.00 -22.93 11.63
C LYS A 58 0.08 -21.61 10.86
N HIS A 59 -1.02 -21.21 10.24
CA HIS A 59 -1.21 -19.94 9.53
C HIS A 59 -0.05 -19.60 8.61
N VAL A 60 0.07 -20.36 7.52
CA VAL A 60 1.12 -20.13 6.54
C VAL A 60 0.80 -18.85 5.79
N PHE A 61 1.79 -17.97 5.65
CA PHE A 61 1.72 -16.80 4.77
C PHE A 61 2.67 -16.96 3.61
N ARG A 62 2.17 -16.68 2.41
CA ARG A 62 2.95 -16.68 1.18
C ARG A 62 2.77 -15.36 0.45
N LEU A 63 3.87 -14.74 0.08
CA LEU A 63 3.91 -13.47 -0.62
C LEU A 63 4.73 -13.66 -1.89
N LEU A 64 4.16 -13.30 -3.04
CA LEU A 64 4.93 -13.08 -4.26
C LEU A 64 5.02 -11.58 -4.51
N VAL A 65 6.25 -11.08 -4.58
CA VAL A 65 6.54 -9.69 -4.94
C VAL A 65 7.02 -9.64 -6.38
N VAL A 66 6.40 -8.78 -7.16
CA VAL A 66 6.79 -8.43 -8.53
C VAL A 66 7.30 -7.00 -8.51
N ASP A 67 8.60 -6.83 -8.72
CA ASP A 67 9.18 -5.50 -8.93
C ASP A 67 8.73 -5.02 -10.32
N TYR A 68 7.82 -4.04 -10.32
CA TYR A 68 6.97 -3.66 -11.42
C TYR A 68 7.21 -2.20 -11.80
N ASP A 69 7.72 -1.94 -13.00
CA ASP A 69 7.74 -0.59 -13.57
C ASP A 69 6.58 -0.40 -14.55
N ARG A 70 5.55 0.33 -14.11
CA ARG A 70 4.35 0.62 -14.92
C ARG A 70 4.67 1.43 -16.18
N ARG A 71 5.74 2.23 -16.17
CA ARG A 71 6.10 3.10 -17.31
C ARG A 71 6.67 2.31 -18.48
N GLU A 72 7.09 1.08 -18.21
CA GLU A 72 7.78 0.19 -19.15
C GLU A 72 6.85 -0.87 -19.72
N GLN A 73 5.51 -0.70 -19.74
CA GLN A 73 4.61 -1.63 -20.40
C GLN A 73 4.46 -1.32 -21.91
N PRO A 74 5.16 -2.02 -22.82
CA PRO A 74 4.67 -2.22 -24.18
C PRO A 74 3.55 -3.28 -24.16
N GLU A 75 2.56 -3.14 -25.04
CA GLU A 75 1.58 -4.21 -25.28
C GLU A 75 2.25 -5.51 -25.79
N PRO A 76 1.67 -6.70 -25.54
CA PRO A 76 0.55 -7.00 -24.64
C PRO A 76 1.05 -7.70 -23.36
N ASP A 77 0.87 -7.00 -22.24
CA ASP A 77 0.79 -7.46 -20.85
C ASP A 77 1.78 -8.56 -20.39
N SER A 78 3.02 -8.16 -20.13
CA SER A 78 4.14 -8.98 -19.62
C SER A 78 3.86 -9.75 -18.32
N TYR A 79 2.69 -9.56 -17.68
CA TYR A 79 2.33 -10.16 -16.40
C TYR A 79 1.09 -11.05 -16.46
N SER A 80 0.48 -11.19 -17.65
CA SER A 80 -0.74 -11.98 -17.86
C SER A 80 -0.62 -13.41 -17.31
N ARG A 81 0.54 -14.06 -17.40
CA ARG A 81 0.73 -15.43 -16.87
C ARG A 81 0.71 -15.49 -15.35
N ILE A 82 1.33 -14.52 -14.67
CA ILE A 82 1.34 -14.40 -13.21
C ILE A 82 -0.07 -14.09 -12.71
N VAL A 83 -0.73 -13.14 -13.35
CA VAL A 83 -2.10 -12.73 -13.02
C VAL A 83 -3.08 -13.90 -13.21
N ASN A 84 -3.04 -14.58 -14.35
CA ASN A 84 -3.86 -15.77 -14.60
C ASN A 84 -3.59 -16.88 -13.58
N ALA A 85 -2.32 -17.17 -13.29
CA ALA A 85 -1.97 -18.19 -12.29
C ALA A 85 -2.50 -17.84 -10.89
N ALA A 86 -2.45 -16.57 -10.49
CA ALA A 86 -2.94 -16.13 -9.19
C ALA A 86 -4.47 -16.05 -9.12
N GLN A 87 -5.15 -15.78 -10.24
CA GLN A 87 -6.60 -15.94 -10.33
C GLN A 87 -7.02 -17.42 -10.22
N ASP A 88 -6.36 -18.32 -10.96
CA ASP A 88 -6.60 -19.77 -10.92
C ASP A 88 -6.34 -20.35 -9.51
N ALA A 89 -5.28 -19.88 -8.84
CA ALA A 89 -4.93 -20.26 -7.48
C ALA A 89 -5.76 -19.54 -6.41
N LEU A 90 -6.67 -18.64 -6.81
CA LEU A 90 -7.57 -17.87 -5.94
C LEU A 90 -6.83 -16.97 -4.93
N TRP A 91 -5.66 -16.45 -5.33
CA TRP A 91 -4.94 -15.41 -4.60
C TRP A 91 -5.54 -14.02 -4.85
N MET A 92 -6.22 -13.86 -5.97
CA MET A 92 -7.01 -12.69 -6.33
C MET A 92 -8.32 -13.13 -7.00
N ASP A 93 -9.24 -12.19 -7.14
CA ASP A 93 -10.51 -12.35 -7.82
C ASP A 93 -10.55 -11.51 -9.11
N LYS A 94 -11.67 -11.59 -9.82
CA LYS A 94 -11.87 -10.81 -11.04
C LYS A 94 -11.93 -9.30 -10.77
N HIS A 95 -12.44 -8.88 -9.61
CA HIS A 95 -12.55 -7.45 -9.31
C HIS A 95 -11.18 -6.77 -9.21
N PHE A 96 -10.20 -7.43 -8.58
CA PHE A 96 -8.82 -6.96 -8.60
C PHE A 96 -8.28 -6.79 -10.03
N LEU A 97 -8.55 -7.77 -10.90
CA LEU A 97 -8.10 -7.73 -12.29
C LEU A 97 -8.70 -6.53 -13.04
N ASP A 98 -10.01 -6.31 -12.89
CA ASP A 98 -10.70 -5.20 -13.52
C ASP A 98 -10.08 -3.84 -13.09
N LEU A 99 -9.75 -3.68 -11.80
CA LEU A 99 -9.05 -2.49 -11.29
C LEU A 99 -7.63 -2.38 -11.85
N PHE A 100 -6.90 -3.48 -11.92
CA PHE A 100 -5.52 -3.54 -12.40
C PHE A 100 -5.43 -3.14 -13.88
N GLU A 101 -6.26 -3.74 -14.73
CA GLU A 101 -6.33 -3.47 -16.18
C GLU A 101 -6.79 -2.04 -16.48
N GLN A 102 -7.80 -1.54 -15.76
CA GLN A 102 -8.28 -0.16 -15.93
C GLN A 102 -7.31 0.88 -15.37
N GLY A 103 -6.35 0.44 -14.54
CA GLY A 103 -5.43 1.34 -13.88
C GLY A 103 -6.07 2.21 -12.80
N THR A 104 -7.27 1.85 -12.34
CA THR A 104 -8.07 2.61 -11.37
C THR A 104 -7.51 2.45 -9.97
N SER A 105 -7.29 3.55 -9.25
CA SER A 105 -6.89 3.49 -7.84
C SER A 105 -8.08 3.18 -6.93
N GLY A 106 -7.86 2.41 -5.88
CA GLY A 106 -8.90 2.12 -4.90
C GLY A 106 -8.48 1.06 -3.89
N SER A 107 -9.34 0.81 -2.92
CA SER A 107 -9.20 -0.29 -1.99
C SER A 107 -10.54 -0.92 -1.64
N GLU A 108 -10.54 -2.24 -1.45
CA GLU A 108 -11.77 -2.97 -1.14
C GLU A 108 -11.51 -4.21 -0.30
N VAL A 109 -12.46 -4.48 0.60
CA VAL A 109 -12.53 -5.70 1.41
C VAL A 109 -13.73 -6.50 0.93
N MET A 110 -13.51 -7.75 0.58
CA MET A 110 -14.53 -8.68 0.16
C MET A 110 -14.51 -9.91 1.07
N GLU A 111 -15.69 -10.37 1.46
CA GLU A 111 -15.86 -11.63 2.18
C GLU A 111 -16.81 -12.52 1.40
N ASP A 112 -16.33 -13.66 0.94
CA ASP A 112 -17.14 -14.65 0.26
C ASP A 112 -16.75 -16.07 0.69
N ASN A 113 -17.74 -16.91 0.98
CA ASN A 113 -17.56 -18.33 1.29
C ASN A 113 -16.46 -18.63 2.34
N GLY A 114 -16.36 -17.80 3.39
CA GLY A 114 -15.36 -17.94 4.45
C GLY A 114 -13.95 -17.50 4.07
N ARG A 115 -13.77 -16.89 2.89
CA ARG A 115 -12.55 -16.23 2.45
C ARG A 115 -12.69 -14.74 2.67
N LEU A 116 -11.62 -14.14 3.18
CA LEU A 116 -11.48 -12.69 3.24
C LEU A 116 -10.42 -12.30 2.22
N GLN A 117 -10.76 -11.35 1.38
CA GLN A 117 -9.87 -10.77 0.40
C GLN A 117 -9.79 -9.26 0.64
N PHE A 118 -8.58 -8.74 0.59
CA PHE A 118 -8.30 -7.32 0.70
C PHE A 118 -7.43 -6.87 -0.45
N ILE A 119 -7.96 -5.98 -1.27
CA ILE A 119 -7.32 -5.48 -2.48
C ILE A 119 -7.03 -4.00 -2.35
N VAL A 120 -5.88 -3.59 -2.87
CA VAL A 120 -5.45 -2.19 -2.85
C VAL A 120 -4.67 -1.89 -4.12
N GLN A 121 -5.00 -0.78 -4.78
CA GLN A 121 -4.25 -0.24 -5.90
C GLN A 121 -4.05 1.26 -5.72
N SER A 122 -2.80 1.67 -5.62
CA SER A 122 -2.45 3.07 -5.48
C SER A 122 -2.60 3.83 -6.81
N PRO A 123 -2.80 5.17 -6.79
CA PRO A 123 -2.77 6.00 -7.98
C PRO A 123 -1.51 5.80 -8.81
N SER A 124 -1.66 5.84 -10.13
CA SER A 124 -0.55 5.88 -11.08
C SER A 124 -0.24 7.33 -11.40
N ASP A 125 0.61 7.94 -10.59
CA ASP A 125 1.26 9.20 -10.95
C ASP A 125 2.73 8.89 -11.29
N ASP A 126 3.27 9.54 -12.32
CA ASP A 126 4.61 9.26 -12.85
C ASP A 126 5.75 9.67 -11.89
N GLU A 127 5.48 9.94 -10.62
CA GLU A 127 6.48 10.46 -9.69
C GLU A 127 6.36 9.86 -8.29
N ASP A 128 5.18 9.46 -7.82
CA ASP A 128 5.07 8.74 -6.55
C ASP A 128 5.13 7.23 -6.76
N ALA A 129 5.35 6.53 -5.65
CA ALA A 129 5.47 5.10 -5.67
C ALA A 129 4.12 4.44 -5.96
N TYR A 130 4.08 3.72 -7.06
CA TYR A 130 2.99 2.80 -7.35
C TYR A 130 3.13 1.52 -6.51
N PHE A 131 2.00 1.01 -6.03
CA PHE A 131 1.84 -0.35 -5.56
C PHE A 131 0.43 -0.86 -5.83
N SER A 132 0.31 -2.17 -5.99
CA SER A 132 -0.98 -2.87 -6.06
C SER A 132 -0.84 -4.24 -5.43
N PHE A 133 -1.79 -4.65 -4.60
CA PHE A 133 -1.77 -5.99 -4.01
C PHE A 133 -3.15 -6.56 -3.79
N ALA A 134 -3.21 -7.89 -3.83
CA ALA A 134 -4.34 -8.69 -3.38
C ALA A 134 -3.86 -9.58 -2.23
N LEU A 135 -4.48 -9.44 -1.06
CA LEU A 135 -4.23 -10.26 0.11
C LEU A 135 -5.46 -11.12 0.38
N SER A 136 -5.30 -12.43 0.26
CA SER A 136 -6.40 -13.39 0.39
C SER A 136 -6.13 -14.36 1.52
N SER A 137 -7.17 -14.65 2.31
CA SER A 137 -7.16 -15.70 3.31
C SER A 137 -8.07 -16.85 2.89
N SER A 138 -7.61 -18.07 3.14
CA SER A 138 -8.40 -19.27 2.93
C SER A 138 -8.15 -20.28 4.04
N HIS A 139 -9.16 -21.10 4.34
CA HIS A 139 -8.99 -22.21 5.27
C HIS A 139 -8.17 -23.31 4.61
N ALA A 140 -7.16 -23.82 5.32
CA ALA A 140 -6.43 -24.97 4.84
C ALA A 140 -7.37 -26.19 4.77
N PRO A 141 -7.26 -27.06 3.73
CA PRO A 141 -8.08 -28.26 3.63
C PRO A 141 -8.00 -29.10 4.91
N GLY A 142 -9.15 -29.36 5.53
CA GLY A 142 -9.22 -30.11 6.80
C GLY A 142 -9.00 -29.29 8.08
N TYR A 143 -8.73 -27.98 7.99
CA TYR A 143 -8.49 -27.10 9.14
C TYR A 143 -9.42 -25.88 9.14
N ASN A 144 -10.67 -26.08 9.58
CA ASN A 144 -11.70 -25.04 9.60
C ASN A 144 -11.41 -23.85 10.54
N ARG A 145 -10.40 -23.96 11.42
CA ARG A 145 -10.04 -22.91 12.39
C ARG A 145 -8.76 -22.16 12.04
N GLU A 146 -7.98 -22.64 11.06
CA GLU A 146 -6.68 -22.06 10.75
C GLU A 146 -6.63 -21.56 9.31
N ARG A 147 -6.59 -20.22 9.16
CA ARG A 147 -6.46 -19.56 7.87
C ARG A 147 -5.01 -19.43 7.45
N ASP A 148 -4.74 -19.82 6.21
CA ASP A 148 -3.50 -19.51 5.51
C ASP A 148 -3.74 -18.27 4.64
N TRP A 149 -2.67 -17.52 4.42
CA TRP A 149 -2.70 -16.22 3.75
C TRP A 149 -1.79 -16.24 2.53
N THR A 150 -2.27 -15.61 1.47
CA THR A 150 -1.57 -15.51 0.19
C THR A 150 -1.65 -14.09 -0.30
N CYS A 151 -0.55 -13.56 -0.84
CA CYS A 151 -0.52 -12.20 -1.36
C CYS A 151 0.26 -12.14 -2.66
N LEU A 152 -0.34 -11.51 -3.66
CA LEU A 152 0.36 -11.02 -4.84
C LEU A 152 0.57 -9.51 -4.67
N PHE A 153 1.82 -9.06 -4.77
CA PHE A 153 2.19 -7.67 -4.58
C PHE A 153 3.00 -7.17 -5.77
N PHE A 154 2.53 -6.10 -6.40
CA PHE A 154 3.23 -5.34 -7.43
C PHE A 154 3.79 -4.07 -6.81
N GLY A 155 5.11 -3.89 -6.86
CA GLY A 155 5.82 -2.75 -6.27
C GLY A 155 6.55 -1.93 -7.32
N GLY A 156 6.27 -0.63 -7.37
CA GLY A 156 7.03 0.33 -8.18
C GLY A 156 8.50 0.44 -7.74
N PRO A 157 9.38 1.08 -8.52
CA PRO A 157 10.81 1.22 -8.19
C PRO A 157 11.10 1.79 -6.78
N GLN A 158 10.19 2.63 -6.27
CA GLN A 158 10.29 3.26 -4.95
C GLN A 158 9.75 2.38 -3.79
N LEU A 159 9.04 1.30 -4.10
CA LEU A 159 8.53 0.29 -3.17
C LEU A 159 8.82 -1.12 -3.73
N ASN A 160 10.07 -1.32 -4.15
CA ASN A 160 10.54 -2.62 -4.62
C ASN A 160 10.66 -3.62 -3.46
N SER A 161 10.96 -4.87 -3.80
CA SER A 161 11.19 -6.00 -2.91
C SER A 161 12.12 -5.66 -1.74
N LYS A 162 13.27 -5.03 -2.00
CA LYS A 162 14.19 -4.60 -0.93
C LYS A 162 13.52 -3.63 0.04
N LYS A 163 12.87 -2.58 -0.47
CA LYS A 163 12.21 -1.60 0.39
C LYS A 163 11.05 -2.22 1.17
N LEU A 164 10.29 -3.10 0.53
CA LEU A 164 9.21 -3.84 1.18
C LEU A 164 9.74 -4.72 2.32
N LYS A 165 10.84 -5.44 2.09
CA LYS A 165 11.53 -6.21 3.14
C LYS A 165 11.90 -5.32 4.33
N ASP A 166 12.57 -4.20 4.09
CA ASP A 166 12.98 -3.29 5.17
C ASP A 166 11.76 -2.85 6.00
N LEU A 167 10.68 -2.45 5.33
CA LEU A 167 9.44 -2.02 5.98
C LEU A 167 8.78 -3.12 6.81
N LEU A 168 8.80 -4.36 6.32
CA LEU A 168 8.21 -5.51 7.00
C LEU A 168 9.06 -5.98 8.20
N GLU A 169 10.38 -5.88 8.11
CA GLU A 169 11.31 -6.23 9.20
C GLU A 169 11.33 -5.18 10.32
N ASP A 170 11.07 -3.91 9.99
CA ASP A 170 10.98 -2.81 10.95
C ASP A 170 9.76 -2.93 11.88
N MET A 171 8.68 -3.54 11.39
CA MET A 171 7.46 -3.72 12.19
C MET A 171 7.51 -5.01 13.00
N LYS A 172 7.11 -4.92 14.27
CA LYS A 172 6.95 -6.09 15.14
C LYS A 172 5.47 -6.41 15.31
N TYR A 173 5.13 -7.69 15.30
CA TYR A 173 3.85 -8.14 15.80
C TYR A 173 3.69 -7.76 17.28
N PRO A 174 2.60 -7.06 17.63
CA PRO A 174 2.36 -6.62 18.98
C PRO A 174 1.91 -7.80 19.86
N ASP A 175 2.79 -8.17 20.79
CA ASP A 175 2.64 -9.06 21.94
C ASP A 175 2.18 -10.53 21.75
N HIS A 176 2.98 -11.36 22.41
CA HIS A 176 3.03 -12.82 22.41
C HIS A 176 1.95 -13.49 23.25
N HIS A 177 0.69 -13.33 22.89
CA HIS A 177 -0.36 -14.19 23.44
C HIS A 177 -0.70 -15.30 22.44
N PRO A 178 -0.04 -16.47 22.50
CA PRO A 178 -0.31 -17.61 21.62
C PRO A 178 -1.78 -18.09 21.67
N ASP A 179 -2.52 -17.69 22.69
CA ASP A 179 -3.87 -18.18 22.97
C ASP A 179 -5.00 -17.22 22.54
N LEU A 180 -4.69 -16.00 22.05
CA LEU A 180 -5.74 -14.98 21.86
C LEU A 180 -6.23 -14.82 20.42
N LEU A 181 -5.37 -14.81 19.39
CA LEU A 181 -5.79 -14.87 17.99
C LEU A 181 -4.67 -15.36 17.06
N PRO A 182 -5.02 -16.06 15.97
CA PRO A 182 -4.06 -16.39 14.93
C PRO A 182 -3.58 -15.15 14.17
N PRO A 183 -2.32 -15.11 13.69
CA PRO A 183 -1.85 -14.03 12.84
C PRO A 183 -2.69 -13.88 11.59
N ASP A 184 -3.22 -12.68 11.40
CA ASP A 184 -4.06 -12.27 10.28
C ASP A 184 -3.24 -11.69 9.12
N PHE A 185 -1.91 -11.64 9.25
CA PHE A 185 -0.99 -11.05 8.27
C PHE A 185 -1.34 -9.62 7.85
N MET A 186 -2.18 -8.92 8.64
CA MET A 186 -2.51 -7.51 8.45
C MET A 186 -1.32 -6.58 8.73
N ILE A 187 -0.19 -7.12 9.18
CA ILE A 187 1.07 -6.41 9.27
C ILE A 187 1.46 -5.83 7.90
N LEU A 188 1.27 -6.58 6.80
CA LEU A 188 1.60 -6.10 5.45
C LEU A 188 0.81 -4.84 5.09
N PRO A 189 -0.53 -4.86 5.03
CA PRO A 189 -1.29 -3.66 4.67
C PRO A 189 -1.09 -2.51 5.67
N THR A 190 -0.92 -2.81 6.97
CA THR A 190 -0.66 -1.77 7.99
C THR A 190 0.68 -1.07 7.75
N THR A 191 1.72 -1.85 7.43
CA THR A 191 3.05 -1.32 7.07
C THR A 191 3.00 -0.45 5.83
N ILE A 192 2.29 -0.89 4.78
CA ILE A 192 2.12 -0.11 3.55
C ILE A 192 1.37 1.20 3.83
N LEU A 193 0.30 1.16 4.64
CA LEU A 193 -0.43 2.36 5.03
C LEU A 193 0.48 3.36 5.75
N LEU A 194 1.22 2.91 6.77
CA LEU A 194 2.15 3.76 7.51
C LEU A 194 3.17 4.44 6.61
N TRP A 195 3.77 3.68 5.69
CA TRP A 195 4.72 4.22 4.74
C TRP A 195 4.06 5.25 3.81
N GLN A 196 2.84 4.98 3.33
CA GLN A 196 2.09 5.88 2.46
C GLN A 196 1.73 7.19 3.16
N VAL A 197 1.25 7.13 4.41
CA VAL A 197 0.93 8.31 5.22
C VAL A 197 2.18 9.14 5.47
N GLY A 198 3.31 8.51 5.79
CA GLY A 198 4.58 9.20 5.98
C GLY A 198 5.11 9.89 4.71
N ARG A 199 4.78 9.38 3.51
CA ARG A 199 5.06 10.08 2.25
C ARG A 199 4.17 11.29 2.05
N ILE A 200 2.86 11.11 2.21
CA ILE A 200 1.88 12.19 2.03
C ILE A 200 2.19 13.35 3.01
N ALA A 201 2.49 13.05 4.27
CA ALA A 201 2.86 14.05 5.26
C ALA A 201 4.08 14.88 4.85
N ARG A 202 5.11 14.23 4.29
CA ARG A 202 6.30 14.92 3.75
C ARG A 202 5.96 15.77 2.53
N ALA A 203 5.23 15.22 1.56
CA ALA A 203 4.81 15.95 0.37
C ALA A 203 3.98 17.21 0.71
N VAL A 204 3.07 17.11 1.68
CA VAL A 204 2.27 18.26 2.14
C VAL A 204 3.13 19.28 2.88
N THR A 205 4.13 18.84 3.66
CA THR A 205 5.08 19.75 4.32
C THR A 205 5.93 20.50 3.31
N GLU A 206 6.45 19.80 2.30
CA GLU A 206 7.23 20.38 1.20
C GLU A 206 6.40 21.36 0.39
N LEU A 207 5.16 20.99 0.03
CA LEU A 207 4.22 21.87 -0.67
C LEU A 207 3.95 23.16 0.10
N ASN A 208 3.77 23.08 1.42
CA ASN A 208 3.59 24.27 2.26
C ASN A 208 4.85 25.15 2.29
N ARG A 209 6.04 24.55 2.39
CA ARG A 209 7.31 25.29 2.37
C ARG A 209 7.51 26.02 1.04
N GLU A 210 7.33 25.33 -0.07
CA GLU A 210 7.49 25.92 -1.41
C GLU A 210 6.47 27.02 -1.67
N PHE A 211 5.26 26.87 -1.15
CA PHE A 211 4.25 27.93 -1.20
C PHE A 211 4.68 29.18 -0.42
N MET A 212 5.21 29.03 0.80
CA MET A 212 5.71 30.18 1.58
C MET A 212 6.89 30.88 0.90
N GLU A 213 7.81 30.12 0.31
CA GLU A 213 8.94 30.69 -0.43
C GLU A 213 8.50 31.48 -1.67
N LEU A 214 7.41 31.03 -2.32
CA LEU A 214 6.81 31.75 -3.43
C LEU A 214 6.14 33.06 -2.97
N ASP A 215 5.43 33.03 -1.84
CA ASP A 215 4.80 34.21 -1.22
C ASP A 215 5.85 35.29 -0.87
N GLU A 216 6.99 34.89 -0.31
CA GLU A 216 8.10 35.80 0.04
C GLU A 216 8.77 36.44 -1.19
N LYS A 217 9.00 35.67 -2.25
CA LYS A 217 9.62 36.18 -3.49
C LYS A 217 8.72 37.21 -4.19
N ASN A 218 7.42 36.95 -4.25
CA ASN A 218 6.45 37.88 -4.83
C ASN A 218 6.40 39.24 -4.12
N THR A 219 6.70 39.28 -2.83
CA THR A 219 6.65 40.52 -2.05
C THR A 219 7.87 41.42 -2.31
N ASN A 220 8.97 40.88 -2.86
CA ASN A 220 10.28 41.52 -2.89
C ASN A 220 10.79 41.93 -4.29
N GLU A 221 10.23 41.43 -5.40
CA GLU A 221 10.76 41.67 -6.75
C GLU A 221 9.94 42.68 -7.58
N LYS A 222 10.63 43.67 -8.19
CA LYS A 222 10.06 44.84 -8.92
C LYS A 222 10.15 44.77 -10.46
N SER A 223 10.46 43.63 -11.07
CA SER A 223 10.63 43.53 -12.53
C SER A 223 9.57 42.62 -13.16
N GLU A 224 8.81 43.13 -14.12
CA GLU A 224 7.47 42.60 -14.44
C GLU A 224 7.46 41.42 -15.42
N ASP A 225 8.16 41.47 -16.56
CA ASP A 225 7.85 40.51 -17.65
C ASP A 225 8.48 39.11 -17.56
N VAL A 226 9.74 39.02 -17.12
CA VAL A 226 10.43 37.71 -16.97
C VAL A 226 9.93 36.99 -15.72
N HIS A 227 9.57 37.75 -14.68
CA HIS A 227 9.03 37.26 -13.41
C HIS A 227 7.64 36.65 -13.58
N LEU A 228 6.76 37.22 -14.42
CA LEU A 228 5.42 36.68 -14.64
C LEU A 228 5.43 35.29 -15.29
N ARG A 229 6.36 35.01 -16.21
CA ARG A 229 6.47 33.69 -16.86
C ARG A 229 7.03 32.63 -15.92
N SER A 230 8.09 32.94 -15.17
CA SER A 230 8.66 32.01 -14.18
C SER A 230 7.67 31.75 -13.04
N PHE A 231 6.97 32.79 -12.59
CA PHE A 231 5.90 32.67 -11.59
C PHE A 231 4.75 31.78 -12.07
N GLY A 232 4.31 31.94 -13.32
CA GLY A 232 3.26 31.09 -13.90
C GLY A 232 3.66 29.61 -14.00
N GLN A 233 4.92 29.33 -14.33
CA GLN A 233 5.46 27.97 -14.35
C GLN A 233 5.51 27.35 -12.95
N GLU A 234 5.96 28.12 -11.96
CA GLU A 234 6.06 27.66 -10.58
C GLU A 234 4.69 27.42 -9.95
N LEU A 235 3.72 28.31 -10.21
CA LEU A 235 2.35 28.12 -9.79
C LEU A 235 1.71 26.88 -10.44
N SER A 236 2.00 26.64 -11.72
CA SER A 236 1.55 25.42 -12.41
C SER A 236 2.14 24.16 -11.79
N ARG A 237 3.43 24.20 -11.42
CA ARG A 237 4.12 23.10 -10.73
C ARG A 237 3.48 22.82 -9.36
N LEU A 238 3.26 23.86 -8.56
CA LEU A 238 2.62 23.73 -7.24
C LEU A 238 1.19 23.17 -7.33
N ARG A 239 0.42 23.57 -8.34
CA ARG A 239 -0.93 23.02 -8.59
C ARG A 239 -0.90 21.53 -8.92
N LYS A 240 0.06 21.10 -9.74
CA LYS A 240 0.24 19.67 -10.05
C LYS A 240 0.62 18.89 -8.80
N LEU A 241 1.53 19.43 -7.98
CA LEU A 241 1.93 18.80 -6.73
C LEU A 241 0.77 18.72 -5.73
N HIS A 242 -0.01 19.79 -5.58
CA HIS A 242 -1.22 19.82 -4.75
C HIS A 242 -2.26 18.78 -5.20
N TYR A 243 -2.57 18.74 -6.49
CA TYR A 243 -3.51 17.76 -7.06
C TYR A 243 -3.08 16.31 -6.80
N ARG A 244 -1.79 15.99 -7.01
CA ARG A 244 -1.23 14.67 -6.73
C ARG A 244 -1.31 14.33 -5.23
N ALA A 245 -0.92 15.26 -4.37
CA ALA A 245 -1.02 15.09 -2.92
C ALA A 245 -2.47 14.85 -2.49
N GLN A 246 -3.44 15.54 -3.10
CA GLN A 246 -4.87 15.35 -2.83
C GLN A 246 -5.38 13.98 -3.29
N LEU A 247 -4.98 13.50 -4.48
CA LEU A 247 -5.30 12.15 -4.95
C LEU A 247 -4.73 11.08 -4.01
N ARG A 248 -3.44 11.19 -3.65
CA ARG A 248 -2.76 10.26 -2.75
C ARG A 248 -3.36 10.29 -1.34
N TYR A 249 -3.74 11.46 -0.84
CA TYR A 249 -4.47 11.64 0.40
C TYR A 249 -5.82 10.92 0.39
N ALA A 250 -6.66 11.20 -0.62
CA ALA A 250 -7.98 10.60 -0.74
C ALA A 250 -7.90 9.07 -0.80
N PHE A 251 -6.96 8.55 -1.59
CA PHE A 251 -6.67 7.11 -1.64
C PHE A 251 -6.23 6.55 -0.29
N ALA A 252 -5.28 7.20 0.41
CA ALA A 252 -4.78 6.70 1.68
C ALA A 252 -5.86 6.71 2.78
N LEU A 253 -6.76 7.69 2.74
CA LEU A 253 -7.91 7.74 3.65
C LEU A 253 -8.89 6.60 3.37
N ASP A 254 -9.25 6.35 2.10
CA ASP A 254 -10.07 5.19 1.74
C ASP A 254 -9.39 3.88 2.17
N PHE A 255 -8.10 3.73 1.88
CA PHE A 255 -7.31 2.58 2.29
C PHE A 255 -7.33 2.34 3.81
N ALA A 256 -7.14 3.39 4.62
CA ALA A 256 -7.24 3.30 6.08
C ALA A 256 -8.64 2.85 6.54
N LEU A 257 -9.69 3.43 5.96
CA LEU A 257 -11.08 3.08 6.30
C LEU A 257 -11.43 1.64 5.93
N LYS A 258 -10.99 1.15 4.76
CA LYS A 258 -11.21 -0.23 4.33
C LYS A 258 -10.38 -1.20 5.18
N LEU A 259 -9.14 -0.88 5.51
CA LEU A 259 -8.33 -1.69 6.40
C LEU A 259 -8.92 -1.78 7.82
N ALA A 260 -9.49 -0.69 8.33
CA ALA A 260 -10.23 -0.72 9.60
C ALA A 260 -11.44 -1.68 9.54
N ARG A 261 -12.23 -1.63 8.46
CA ARG A 261 -13.33 -2.60 8.22
C ARG A 261 -12.82 -4.04 8.09
N CYS A 262 -11.65 -4.24 7.50
CA CYS A 262 -11.01 -5.56 7.41
C CYS A 262 -10.75 -6.13 8.80
N PHE A 263 -10.15 -5.34 9.70
CA PHE A 263 -9.96 -5.73 11.10
C PHE A 263 -11.26 -6.06 11.82
N GLU A 264 -12.31 -5.27 11.63
CA GLU A 264 -13.63 -5.56 12.21
C GLU A 264 -14.20 -6.91 11.71
N SER A 265 -13.99 -7.23 10.43
CA SER A 265 -14.53 -8.44 9.82
C SER A 265 -13.75 -9.68 10.28
N ILE A 266 -12.42 -9.58 10.37
CA ILE A 266 -11.57 -10.58 11.02
C ILE A 266 -12.04 -10.82 12.47
N GLN A 267 -12.22 -9.76 13.25
CA GLN A 267 -12.68 -9.86 14.64
C GLN A 267 -14.05 -10.55 14.75
N LYS A 268 -15.03 -10.16 13.92
CA LYS A 268 -16.37 -10.79 13.89
C LYS A 268 -16.28 -12.28 13.58
N SER A 269 -15.46 -12.65 12.59
CA SER A 269 -15.28 -14.06 12.20
C SER A 269 -14.73 -14.92 13.33
N HIS A 270 -13.93 -14.34 14.24
CA HIS A 270 -13.41 -15.04 15.41
C HIS A 270 -14.39 -15.08 16.59
N CYS A 271 -15.18 -14.03 16.81
CA CYS A 271 -16.20 -14.01 17.87
C CYS A 271 -17.32 -15.05 17.67
N VAL A 272 -17.68 -15.35 16.41
CA VAL A 272 -18.69 -16.39 16.11
C VAL A 272 -18.18 -17.80 16.45
N VAL A 273 -16.87 -18.00 16.51
CA VAL A 273 -16.23 -19.32 16.66
C VAL A 273 -15.82 -19.63 18.11
N SER A 274 -15.81 -18.64 19.01
CA SER A 274 -15.39 -18.76 20.41
C SER A 274 -16.44 -18.21 21.39
N GLU A 275 -16.90 -19.02 22.34
CA GLU A 275 -17.85 -18.60 23.41
C GLU A 275 -17.24 -17.56 24.38
N THR A 276 -15.92 -17.38 24.34
CA THR A 276 -15.20 -16.31 25.03
C THR A 276 -14.84 -15.22 24.03
N GLN A 277 -15.17 -13.95 24.33
CA GLN A 277 -14.79 -12.80 23.50
C GLN A 277 -13.26 -12.79 23.29
N PRO A 278 -12.75 -13.07 22.07
CA PRO A 278 -11.34 -12.93 21.81
C PRO A 278 -10.98 -11.44 21.85
N LYS A 279 -10.00 -11.08 22.67
CA LYS A 279 -9.39 -9.74 22.66
C LYS A 279 -8.51 -9.67 21.42
N HIS A 280 -8.98 -9.05 20.35
CA HIS A 280 -8.18 -8.82 19.15
C HIS A 280 -6.89 -8.09 19.55
N PRO A 281 -5.70 -8.42 19.01
CA PRO A 281 -4.52 -7.60 19.22
C PRO A 281 -4.84 -6.20 18.69
N HIS A 282 -5.09 -5.30 19.62
CA HIS A 282 -5.63 -3.97 19.36
C HIS A 282 -4.61 -3.07 18.68
N VAL A 283 -3.34 -3.44 18.64
CA VAL A 283 -2.27 -2.50 18.31
C VAL A 283 -2.21 -2.20 16.80
N LEU A 284 -2.29 -3.20 15.91
CA LEU A 284 -2.33 -2.92 14.46
C LEU A 284 -3.59 -2.12 14.08
N SER A 285 -4.75 -2.50 14.62
CA SER A 285 -6.00 -1.75 14.44
C SER A 285 -5.89 -0.30 14.98
N ARG A 286 -5.30 -0.10 16.17
CA ARG A 286 -5.04 1.24 16.73
C ARG A 286 -4.06 2.04 15.90
N ILE A 287 -3.04 1.41 15.32
CA ILE A 287 -2.11 2.07 14.39
C ILE A 287 -2.91 2.60 13.20
N VAL A 288 -3.77 1.78 12.60
CA VAL A 288 -4.61 2.19 11.47
C VAL A 288 -5.54 3.34 11.85
N GLN A 289 -6.22 3.27 13.00
CA GLN A 289 -7.05 4.37 13.52
C GLN A 289 -6.23 5.66 13.72
N SER A 290 -5.04 5.55 14.30
CA SER A 290 -4.14 6.70 14.47
C SER A 290 -3.70 7.28 13.13
N GLN A 291 -3.47 6.45 12.10
CA GLN A 291 -3.14 6.92 10.76
C GLN A 291 -4.32 7.60 10.07
N GLU A 292 -5.55 7.12 10.30
CA GLU A 292 -6.77 7.80 9.85
C GLU A 292 -6.87 9.21 10.45
N ASP A 293 -6.62 9.37 11.74
CA ASP A 293 -6.62 10.68 12.42
C ASP A 293 -5.56 11.63 11.85
N VAL A 294 -4.35 11.11 11.59
CA VAL A 294 -3.27 11.88 10.93
C VAL A 294 -3.71 12.33 9.54
N LEU A 295 -4.28 11.44 8.74
CA LEU A 295 -4.80 11.76 7.41
C LEU A 295 -5.89 12.82 7.49
N ARG A 296 -6.85 12.73 8.42
CA ARG A 296 -7.88 13.76 8.61
C ARG A 296 -7.29 15.13 8.91
N ASN A 297 -6.21 15.20 9.69
CA ASN A 297 -5.49 16.46 9.94
C ASN A 297 -4.76 16.98 8.70
N ILE A 298 -4.11 16.09 7.93
CA ILE A 298 -3.47 16.45 6.66
C ILE A 298 -4.50 16.98 5.66
N GLY A 299 -5.69 16.37 5.58
CA GLY A 299 -6.78 16.80 4.70
C GLY A 299 -7.16 18.26 4.91
N ARG A 300 -7.30 18.69 6.18
CA ARG A 300 -7.58 20.11 6.51
C ARG A 300 -6.51 21.06 5.96
N ASN A 301 -5.24 20.66 5.97
CA ASN A 301 -4.16 21.49 5.42
C ASN A 301 -4.24 21.55 3.88
N LEU A 302 -4.54 20.42 3.23
CA LEU A 302 -4.70 20.35 1.78
C LEU A 302 -5.89 21.15 1.27
N ASP A 303 -7.01 21.18 2.00
CA ASP A 303 -8.22 21.91 1.63
C ASP A 303 -8.04 23.44 1.73
N ASN A 304 -7.14 23.91 2.59
CA ASN A 304 -6.87 25.34 2.79
C ASN A 304 -5.91 25.92 1.73
N LEU A 305 -5.15 25.09 1.01
CA LEU A 305 -4.15 25.53 0.03
C LEU A 305 -4.75 26.16 -1.24
N PRO A 306 -5.83 25.63 -1.86
CA PRO A 306 -6.48 26.25 -3.01
C PRO A 306 -6.93 27.68 -2.77
N LEU A 307 -7.48 27.98 -1.59
CA LEU A 307 -7.92 29.33 -1.22
C LEU A 307 -6.75 30.32 -1.16
N ARG A 308 -5.59 29.87 -0.68
CA ARG A 308 -4.36 30.66 -0.67
C ARG A 308 -3.80 30.87 -2.08
N ILE A 309 -3.88 29.84 -2.94
CA ILE A 309 -3.48 29.92 -4.35
C ILE A 309 -4.37 30.93 -5.12
N GLU A 310 -5.69 30.88 -4.92
CA GLU A 310 -6.65 31.78 -5.57
C GLU A 310 -6.47 33.25 -5.14
N ALA A 311 -6.21 33.49 -3.84
CA ALA A 311 -5.91 34.83 -3.35
C ALA A 311 -4.71 35.44 -4.09
N HIS A 312 -3.64 34.68 -4.32
CA HIS A 312 -2.45 35.16 -5.05
C HIS A 312 -2.71 35.39 -6.55
N GLN A 313 -3.56 34.58 -7.19
CA GLN A 313 -3.94 34.82 -8.58
C GLN A 313 -4.74 36.10 -8.78
N SER A 314 -5.57 36.46 -7.80
CA SER A 314 -6.34 37.69 -7.86
C SER A 314 -5.44 38.94 -7.79
N ILE A 315 -4.36 38.89 -7.00
CA ILE A 315 -3.34 39.96 -6.90
C ILE A 315 -2.59 40.12 -8.22
N VAL A 316 -2.11 39.02 -8.81
CA VAL A 316 -1.39 39.06 -10.10
C VAL A 316 -2.27 39.54 -11.27
N ARG A 317 -3.59 39.27 -11.23
CA ARG A 317 -4.56 39.76 -12.22
C ARG A 317 -5.01 41.21 -11.98
N ALA A 318 -4.90 41.71 -10.75
CA ALA A 318 -5.32 43.06 -10.37
C ALA A 318 -4.22 44.11 -10.53
N SER A 319 -2.95 43.72 -10.69
CA SER A 319 -1.87 44.63 -11.09
C SER A 319 -2.13 45.13 -12.51
N PRO A 320 -2.46 46.42 -12.72
CA PRO A 320 -2.64 46.97 -14.05
C PRO A 320 -1.28 46.99 -14.75
N ILE A 321 -1.23 46.52 -15.99
CA ILE A 321 -0.14 46.83 -16.91
C ILE A 321 -0.08 48.36 -17.01
N SER A 322 0.92 48.99 -16.40
CA SER A 322 1.13 50.44 -16.42
C SER A 322 2.21 50.84 -17.40
#